data_AF-A0A8S4S672-F1
#
_entry.id   AF-A0A8S4S672-F1
#
_cell.length_a   1.000
_cell.length_b   1.000
_cell.length_c   1.000
_cell.angle_alpha   90.00
_cell.angle_beta   90.00
_cell.angle_gamma   90.00
#
_symmetry.space_group_name_H-M   'P 1'
#
loop_
_entity.id
_entity.type
_entity.pdbx_description
1 polymer ?
#
loop_
_entity_poly.entity_id
_entity_poly.type
_entity_poly.pdbx_seq_one_letter_code
_entity_poly.pdbx_strand_id
1 'polypeptide(L)'
;MDTIKVVGDYVREKSPFSLDTWFGRPKKAGAGLERGYDTVPRAEPRADDDEPAHEYTSKIDALDDAQLERRFEEMLTDMNIGEKKKEPLRKYSRDQKKKMLVAYKFVNAQEGRSKFEKPSDYVSYLNQPELSVGKLHSCLENLRIALTNNPLSWIEDFGAKGIESLLTTLNVCYIK
;
A
#
# COMPACT_ATOMS: atom_id res chain seq x y z
N MET A 1 24.99 11.05 -6.56
CA MET A 1 23.79 11.82 -6.99
C MET A 1 22.78 10.79 -7.44
N ASP A 2 21.84 10.47 -6.57
CA ASP A 2 21.10 9.21 -6.65
C ASP A 2 19.95 9.32 -7.65
N THR A 3 20.01 8.48 -8.67
CA THR A 3 19.06 8.35 -9.79
C THR A 3 17.61 8.18 -9.31
N ILE A 4 17.42 7.67 -8.08
CA ILE A 4 16.13 7.48 -7.41
C ILE A 4 15.46 8.81 -6.99
N LYS A 5 16.24 9.83 -6.59
CA LYS A 5 15.68 11.18 -6.31
C LYS A 5 15.16 11.85 -7.58
N VAL A 6 15.84 11.65 -8.71
CA VAL A 6 15.48 12.24 -10.00
C VAL A 6 14.16 11.68 -10.54
N VAL A 7 13.89 10.39 -10.33
CA VAL A 7 12.62 9.77 -10.76
C VAL A 7 11.45 10.21 -9.86
N GLY A 8 11.68 10.34 -8.55
CA GLY A 8 10.67 10.80 -7.59
C GLY A 8 10.24 12.25 -7.79
N ASP A 9 11.16 13.14 -8.18
CA ASP A 9 10.86 14.55 -8.43
C ASP A 9 10.29 14.79 -9.84
N TYR A 10 10.66 13.99 -10.86
CA TYR A 10 10.11 14.10 -12.22
C TYR A 10 8.63 13.69 -12.33
N VAL A 11 8.17 12.76 -11.48
CA VAL A 11 6.75 12.34 -11.44
C VAL A 11 5.87 13.39 -10.76
N ARG A 12 6.44 14.21 -9.87
CA ARG A 12 5.73 15.25 -9.11
C ARG A 12 5.33 16.47 -9.96
N GLU A 13 6.02 16.73 -11.08
CA GLU A 13 5.95 18.06 -11.73
C GLU A 13 5.02 18.18 -12.95
N LYS A 14 4.46 17.09 -13.52
CA LYS A 14 3.67 17.17 -14.78
C LYS A 14 2.42 16.29 -14.89
N SER A 15 1.85 15.82 -13.78
CA SER A 15 0.59 15.04 -13.81
C SER A 15 -0.53 15.79 -13.09
N PRO A 16 -1.69 16.07 -13.72
CA PRO A 16 -2.88 16.57 -13.01
C PRO A 16 -3.44 15.54 -12.00
N PHE A 17 -2.91 14.31 -12.03
CA PHE A 17 -3.12 13.28 -11.00
C PHE A 17 -1.85 13.16 -10.16
N SER A 18 -1.80 13.87 -9.02
CA SER A 18 -0.76 13.62 -8.04
C SER A 18 -1.01 12.27 -7.37
N LEU A 19 -0.02 11.38 -7.42
CA LEU A 19 0.03 10.14 -6.65
C LEU A 19 -0.17 10.39 -5.14
N ASP A 20 0.08 11.62 -4.65
CA ASP A 20 -0.19 12.04 -3.26
C ASP A 20 -1.68 11.91 -2.87
N THR A 21 -2.59 12.01 -3.86
CA THR A 21 -4.04 11.84 -3.64
C THR A 21 -4.42 10.36 -3.52
N TRP A 22 -3.63 9.47 -4.12
CA TRP A 22 -3.88 8.03 -4.10
C TRP A 22 -3.27 7.34 -2.89
N PHE A 23 -2.14 7.86 -2.40
CA PHE A 23 -1.39 7.28 -1.27
C PHE A 23 -1.55 8.05 0.05
N GLY A 24 -2.64 8.81 0.18
CA GLY A 24 -3.15 9.24 1.47
C GLY A 24 -2.17 10.01 2.35
N ARG A 25 -1.34 10.89 1.79
CA ARG A 25 -0.52 11.79 2.61
C ARG A 25 -1.16 13.18 2.66
N PRO A 26 -1.84 13.56 3.77
CA PRO A 26 -2.19 14.95 3.98
C PRO A 26 -0.89 15.74 4.19
N LYS A 27 -0.69 16.79 3.38
CA LYS A 27 0.40 17.74 3.55
C LYS A 27 0.08 18.62 4.77
N LYS A 28 0.58 18.25 5.95
CA LYS A 28 0.43 19.09 7.15
C LYS A 28 1.39 20.28 7.03
N ALA A 29 0.82 21.46 6.75
CA ALA A 29 1.50 22.73 6.93
C ALA A 29 1.89 22.90 8.41
N GLY A 30 3.05 23.50 8.65
CA GLY A 30 3.77 23.46 9.92
C GLY A 30 3.02 24.00 11.13
N ALA A 31 3.35 23.44 12.28
CA ALA A 31 3.36 24.08 13.60
C ALA A 31 4.21 23.20 14.51
N GLY A 32 5.28 23.76 15.08
CA GLY A 32 6.13 23.06 16.04
C GLY A 32 5.40 22.81 17.35
N LEU A 33 5.71 21.68 17.98
CA LEU A 33 5.82 21.55 19.43
C LEU A 33 6.53 20.22 19.74
N GLU A 34 7.63 20.28 20.48
CA GLU A 34 8.31 19.10 21.02
C GLU A 34 7.35 18.20 21.79
N ARG A 35 7.37 16.90 21.47
CA ARG A 35 7.03 15.83 22.41
C ARG A 35 7.98 14.67 22.17
N GLY A 36 8.79 14.39 23.20
CA GLY A 36 9.74 13.29 23.23
C GLY A 36 9.03 11.94 23.27
N TYR A 37 9.51 11.05 22.41
CA TYR A 37 9.42 9.60 22.57
C TYR A 37 10.73 9.04 22.03
N ASP A 38 11.37 8.20 22.84
CA ASP A 38 12.65 7.55 22.59
C ASP A 38 12.82 7.08 21.14
N THR A 39 13.84 7.60 20.48
CA THR A 39 14.28 7.10 19.18
C THR A 39 14.96 5.75 19.39
N VAL A 40 14.26 4.66 19.10
CA VAL A 40 14.91 3.36 18.86
C VAL A 40 16.04 3.52 17.84
N PRO A 41 17.21 2.88 18.05
CA PRO A 41 18.30 2.96 17.09
C PRO A 41 17.82 2.54 15.71
N ARG A 42 18.03 3.42 14.74
CA ARG A 42 17.85 3.15 13.31
C ARG A 42 18.55 1.83 12.99
N ALA A 43 17.77 0.79 12.76
CA ALA A 43 18.32 -0.47 12.27
C ALA A 43 19.08 -0.17 10.97
N GLU A 44 20.37 -0.51 10.96
CA GLU A 44 21.20 -0.57 9.77
C GLU A 44 20.42 -1.34 8.68
N PRO A 45 20.37 -0.85 7.43
CA PRO A 45 19.75 -1.59 6.34
C PRO A 45 20.46 -2.94 6.22
N ARG A 46 19.73 -4.05 6.42
CA ARG A 46 20.28 -5.39 6.18
C ARG A 46 20.48 -5.54 4.67
N ALA A 47 21.70 -5.88 4.28
CA ALA A 47 22.14 -5.98 2.89
C ALA A 47 21.61 -7.22 2.14
N ASP A 48 20.65 -7.96 2.73
CA ASP A 48 20.19 -9.26 2.21
C ASP A 48 18.75 -9.22 1.65
N ASP A 49 18.03 -8.09 1.69
CA ASP A 49 16.65 -7.96 1.18
C ASP A 49 16.55 -7.20 -0.17
N ASP A 50 17.68 -6.73 -0.73
CA ASP A 50 17.72 -5.97 -1.99
C ASP A 50 17.96 -6.89 -3.22
N GLU A 51 17.06 -7.83 -3.51
CA GLU A 51 16.87 -8.32 -4.88
C GLU A 51 15.39 -8.54 -5.24
N PRO A 52 14.88 -7.92 -6.33
CA PRO A 52 15.29 -6.58 -6.75
C PRO A 52 14.11 -5.77 -7.32
N ALA A 53 13.89 -4.57 -6.79
CA ALA A 53 13.15 -3.54 -7.51
C ALA A 53 13.66 -3.38 -8.96
N HIS A 54 14.95 -3.65 -9.19
CA HIS A 54 15.60 -3.69 -10.49
C HIS A 54 15.17 -4.87 -11.41
N GLU A 55 14.98 -6.11 -10.94
CA GLU A 55 14.42 -7.19 -11.79
C GLU A 55 13.01 -6.83 -12.20
N TYR A 56 12.18 -6.39 -11.25
CA TYR A 56 10.78 -6.15 -11.56
C TYR A 56 10.65 -5.03 -12.59
N THR A 57 11.43 -3.96 -12.42
CA THR A 57 11.53 -2.89 -13.41
C THR A 57 11.99 -3.45 -14.76
N SER A 58 13.03 -4.30 -14.79
CA SER A 58 13.49 -4.94 -16.02
C SER A 58 12.42 -5.83 -16.69
N LYS A 59 11.64 -6.59 -15.90
CA LYS A 59 10.52 -7.40 -16.36
C LYS A 59 9.42 -6.53 -16.98
N ILE A 60 9.10 -5.40 -16.34
CA ILE A 60 8.15 -4.41 -16.88
C ILE A 60 8.69 -3.77 -18.15
N ASP A 61 10.00 -3.51 -18.22
CA ASP A 61 10.62 -2.90 -19.39
C ASP A 61 10.61 -3.78 -20.63
N ALA A 62 10.73 -5.10 -20.41
CA ALA A 62 10.72 -6.13 -21.44
C ALA A 62 9.32 -6.49 -21.97
N LEU A 63 8.23 -6.00 -21.37
CA LEU A 63 6.87 -6.29 -21.85
C LEU A 63 6.66 -5.74 -23.26
N ASP A 64 5.98 -6.46 -24.13
CA ASP A 64 5.48 -5.85 -25.38
C ASP A 64 4.29 -4.90 -25.10
N ASP A 65 3.77 -4.25 -26.13
CA ASP A 65 2.66 -3.29 -25.97
C ASP A 65 1.36 -3.97 -25.50
N ALA A 66 1.02 -5.13 -26.06
CA ALA A 66 -0.21 -5.83 -25.68
C ALA A 66 -0.14 -6.34 -24.22
N GLN A 67 1.02 -6.84 -23.82
CA GLN A 67 1.28 -7.28 -22.44
C GLN A 67 1.22 -6.10 -21.48
N LEU A 68 1.81 -4.96 -21.84
CA LEU A 68 1.78 -3.76 -21.00
C LEU A 68 0.34 -3.26 -20.80
N GLU A 69 -0.45 -3.16 -21.87
CA GLU A 69 -1.84 -2.72 -21.79
C GLU A 69 -2.67 -3.65 -20.91
N ARG A 70 -2.52 -4.97 -21.08
CA ARG A 70 -3.20 -5.96 -20.23
C ARG A 70 -2.84 -5.80 -18.76
N ARG A 71 -1.54 -5.74 -18.44
CA ARG A 71 -1.07 -5.57 -17.05
C ARG A 71 -1.56 -4.25 -16.45
N PHE A 72 -1.59 -3.20 -17.26
CA PHE A 72 -2.09 -1.90 -16.83
C PHE A 72 -3.59 -1.96 -16.51
N GLU A 73 -4.41 -2.57 -17.35
CA GLU A 73 -5.85 -2.72 -17.11
C GLU A 73 -6.16 -3.63 -15.89
N GLU A 74 -5.38 -4.70 -15.70
CA GLU A 74 -5.42 -5.53 -14.49
C GLU A 74 -5.17 -4.68 -13.24
N MET A 75 -4.10 -3.87 -13.24
CA MET A 75 -3.80 -2.95 -12.14
C MET A 75 -4.91 -1.92 -11.90
N LEU A 76 -5.48 -1.31 -12.96
CA LEU A 76 -6.58 -0.34 -12.79
C LEU A 76 -7.84 -0.98 -12.18
N THR A 77 -8.11 -2.23 -12.55
CA THR A 77 -9.23 -3.02 -12.02
C THR A 77 -9.00 -3.40 -10.57
N ASP A 78 -7.80 -3.88 -10.26
CA ASP A 78 -7.42 -4.27 -8.91
C ASP A 78 -7.42 -3.07 -7.95
N MET A 79 -7.09 -1.87 -8.43
CA MET A 79 -7.21 -0.64 -7.65
C MET A 79 -8.64 -0.08 -7.58
N ASN A 80 -9.64 -0.82 -8.05
CA ASN A 80 -11.07 -0.44 -8.05
C ASN A 80 -11.35 0.94 -8.68
N ILE A 81 -10.68 1.27 -9.79
CA ILE A 81 -10.89 2.54 -10.49
C ILE A 81 -12.11 2.44 -11.41
N GLY A 82 -13.10 3.30 -11.23
CA GLY A 82 -14.27 3.32 -12.11
C GLY A 82 -13.97 3.72 -13.56
N GLU A 83 -14.73 3.20 -14.53
CA GLU A 83 -14.46 3.34 -15.98
C GLU A 83 -14.23 4.78 -16.45
N LYS A 84 -15.04 5.74 -15.99
CA LYS A 84 -14.88 7.17 -16.31
C LYS A 84 -13.50 7.72 -15.93
N LYS A 85 -12.90 7.21 -14.85
CA LYS A 85 -11.56 7.59 -14.38
C LYS A 85 -10.46 6.79 -15.08
N LYS A 86 -10.75 5.60 -15.61
CA LYS A 86 -9.80 4.80 -16.40
C LYS A 86 -9.53 5.41 -17.77
N GLU A 87 -10.53 6.00 -18.42
CA GLU A 87 -10.39 6.61 -19.77
C GLU A 87 -9.17 7.52 -19.94
N PRO A 88 -8.90 8.52 -19.06
CA PRO A 88 -7.69 9.33 -19.18
C PRO A 88 -6.40 8.54 -18.91
N LEU A 89 -6.43 7.53 -18.04
CA LEU A 89 -5.26 6.71 -17.71
C LEU A 89 -4.85 5.80 -18.86
N ARG A 90 -5.81 5.29 -19.66
CA ARG A 90 -5.53 4.50 -20.88
C ARG A 90 -4.75 5.29 -21.92
N LYS A 91 -4.85 6.62 -21.92
CA LYS A 91 -4.12 7.53 -22.82
C LYS A 91 -2.69 7.83 -22.38
N TYR A 92 -2.25 7.30 -21.23
CA TYR A 92 -0.88 7.48 -20.76
C TYR A 92 0.14 6.86 -21.71
N SER A 93 1.31 7.48 -21.79
CA SER A 93 2.41 6.92 -22.56
C SER A 93 2.89 5.59 -21.98
N ARG A 94 3.56 4.80 -22.81
CA ARG A 94 4.17 3.53 -22.42
C ARG A 94 5.02 3.67 -21.14
N ASP A 95 5.85 4.70 -21.09
CA ASP A 95 6.71 4.98 -19.93
C ASP A 95 5.92 5.34 -18.68
N GLN A 96 4.83 6.10 -18.82
CA GLN A 96 3.95 6.42 -17.69
C GLN A 96 3.28 5.15 -17.13
N LYS A 97 2.79 4.26 -18.00
CA LYS A 97 2.18 2.99 -17.60
C LYS A 97 3.17 2.07 -16.89
N LYS A 98 4.39 1.93 -17.43
CA LYS A 98 5.48 1.17 -16.80
C LYS A 98 5.80 1.69 -15.39
N LYS A 99 5.97 3.01 -15.24
CA LYS A 99 6.22 3.65 -13.94
C LYS A 99 5.10 3.37 -12.94
N MET A 100 3.84 3.41 -13.39
CA MET A 100 2.70 3.09 -12.53
C MET A 100 2.71 1.62 -12.08
N LEU A 101 3.00 0.68 -12.98
CA LEU A 101 3.07 -0.75 -12.63
C LEU A 101 4.18 -1.04 -11.61
N VAL A 102 5.35 -0.43 -11.79
CA VAL A 102 6.46 -0.53 -10.82
C VAL A 102 6.03 0.06 -9.48
N ALA A 103 5.45 1.27 -9.47
CA ALA A 103 4.98 1.89 -8.22
C ALA A 103 3.92 1.04 -7.52
N TYR A 104 2.95 0.51 -8.26
CA TYR A 104 1.90 -0.36 -7.71
C TYR A 104 2.48 -1.59 -6.99
N LYS A 105 3.54 -2.21 -7.54
CA LYS A 105 4.19 -3.38 -6.92
C LYS A 105 4.86 -3.04 -5.58
N PHE A 106 5.48 -1.87 -5.47
CA PHE A 106 6.34 -1.53 -4.32
C PHE A 106 5.72 -0.60 -3.29
N VAL A 107 4.72 0.21 -3.67
CA VAL A 107 4.07 1.11 -2.71
C VAL A 107 3.20 0.34 -1.70
N ASN A 108 2.62 -0.78 -2.13
CA ASN A 108 1.85 -1.66 -1.25
C ASN A 108 2.74 -2.67 -0.50
N ALA A 109 3.99 -2.86 -0.94
CA ALA A 109 4.98 -3.67 -0.22
C ALA A 109 5.56 -2.83 0.93
N GLN A 110 4.87 -2.82 2.06
CA GLN A 110 5.32 -2.18 3.31
C GLN A 110 6.23 -3.10 4.12
N GLU A 111 7.08 -3.89 3.46
CA GLU A 111 7.95 -4.87 4.10
C GLU A 111 8.89 -4.18 5.11
N GLY A 112 8.86 -4.64 6.36
CA GLY A 112 9.68 -4.19 7.47
C GLY A 112 9.22 -2.92 8.18
N ARG A 113 8.10 -2.28 7.77
CA ARG A 113 7.62 -1.02 8.39
C ARG A 113 6.46 -1.18 9.35
N SER A 114 5.76 -2.32 9.30
CA SER A 114 4.56 -2.57 10.08
C SER A 114 4.57 -4.00 10.61
N LYS A 115 4.00 -4.22 11.80
CA LYS A 115 3.67 -5.56 12.29
C LYS A 115 2.52 -6.22 11.53
N PHE A 116 1.83 -5.44 10.70
CA PHE A 116 0.71 -5.87 9.88
C PHE A 116 0.99 -5.49 8.42
N GLU A 117 1.40 -6.47 7.64
CA GLU A 117 1.76 -6.29 6.23
C GLU A 117 0.77 -7.05 5.35
N LYS A 118 0.40 -8.26 5.79
CA LYS A 118 -0.50 -9.17 5.08
C LYS A 118 -1.87 -9.20 5.76
N PRO A 119 -2.94 -9.52 5.01
CA PRO A 119 -4.26 -9.73 5.59
C PRO A 119 -4.24 -10.75 6.74
N SER A 120 -3.45 -11.83 6.58
CA SER A 120 -3.27 -12.88 7.58
C SER A 120 -2.71 -12.40 8.92
N ASP A 121 -1.94 -11.31 8.92
CA ASP A 121 -1.35 -10.77 10.15
C ASP A 121 -2.46 -10.17 11.02
N TYR A 122 -3.41 -9.47 10.39
CA TYR A 122 -4.58 -8.93 11.07
C TYR A 122 -5.48 -10.04 11.61
N VAL A 123 -5.77 -11.06 10.80
CA VAL A 123 -6.57 -12.22 11.22
C VAL A 123 -5.95 -12.91 12.43
N SER A 124 -4.65 -13.21 12.35
CA SER A 124 -3.92 -13.87 13.43
C SER A 124 -3.91 -13.03 14.69
N TYR A 125 -3.75 -11.71 14.55
CA TYR A 125 -3.73 -10.79 15.69
C TYR A 125 -5.11 -10.68 16.36
N LEU A 126 -6.18 -10.51 15.59
CA LEU A 126 -7.55 -10.41 16.11
C LEU A 126 -8.00 -11.69 16.84
N ASN A 127 -7.48 -12.85 16.41
CA ASN A 127 -7.78 -14.13 17.04
C ASN A 127 -6.93 -14.43 18.29
N GLN A 128 -6.01 -13.54 18.68
CA GLN A 128 -5.24 -13.72 19.92
C GLN A 128 -6.15 -13.60 21.15
N PRO A 129 -6.00 -14.49 22.14
CA PRO A 129 -6.73 -14.37 23.39
C PRO A 129 -6.30 -13.10 24.14
N GLU A 130 -7.24 -12.50 24.87
CA GLU A 130 -6.96 -11.45 25.87
C GLU A 130 -6.28 -10.17 25.32
N LEU A 131 -6.66 -9.73 24.11
CA LEU A 131 -6.28 -8.40 23.64
C LEU A 131 -6.87 -7.30 24.54
N SER A 132 -6.01 -6.39 25.01
CA SER A 132 -6.48 -5.18 25.69
C SER A 132 -7.25 -4.28 24.71
N VAL A 133 -8.22 -3.52 25.22
CA VAL A 133 -9.05 -2.60 24.42
C VAL A 133 -8.20 -1.65 23.56
N GLY A 134 -7.10 -1.13 24.10
CA GLY A 134 -6.19 -0.24 23.36
C GLY A 134 -5.47 -0.94 22.19
N LYS A 135 -5.00 -2.18 22.40
CA LYS A 135 -4.36 -2.97 21.33
C LYS A 135 -5.37 -3.33 20.24
N LEU A 136 -6.58 -3.71 20.64
CA LEU A 136 -7.65 -4.03 19.71
C LEU A 136 -8.04 -2.81 18.87
N HIS A 137 -8.30 -1.66 19.50
CA HIS A 137 -8.63 -0.41 18.81
C HIS A 137 -7.53 -0.01 17.81
N SER A 138 -6.26 -0.08 18.21
CA SER A 138 -5.14 0.23 17.32
C SER A 138 -5.07 -0.74 16.13
N CYS A 139 -5.32 -2.04 16.34
CA CYS A 139 -5.36 -3.01 15.25
C CYS A 139 -6.52 -2.72 14.28
N LEU A 140 -7.72 -2.48 14.80
CA LEU A 140 -8.90 -2.19 13.98
C LEU A 140 -8.77 -0.89 13.17
N GLU A 141 -8.16 0.16 13.74
CA GLU A 141 -7.91 1.39 13.00
C GLU A 141 -6.90 1.18 11.86
N ASN A 142 -5.83 0.42 12.10
CA ASN A 142 -4.89 0.04 11.04
C ASN A 142 -5.57 -0.83 9.97
N LEU A 143 -6.39 -1.79 10.38
CA LEU A 143 -7.13 -2.67 9.46
C LEU A 143 -8.13 -1.87 8.62
N ARG A 144 -8.82 -0.88 9.18
CA ARG A 144 -9.70 0.03 8.45
C ARG A 144 -8.95 0.74 7.32
N ILE A 145 -7.76 1.25 7.62
CA ILE A 145 -6.89 1.91 6.64
C ILE A 145 -6.44 0.90 5.57
N ALA A 146 -6.01 -0.29 5.96
CA ALA A 146 -5.60 -1.35 5.02
C ALA A 146 -6.74 -1.76 4.08
N LEU A 147 -7.94 -1.98 4.61
CA LEU A 147 -9.13 -2.35 3.83
C LEU A 147 -9.59 -1.26 2.84
N THR A 148 -9.23 0.00 3.08
CA THR A 148 -9.66 1.13 2.23
C THR A 148 -8.59 1.59 1.23
N ASN A 149 -7.31 1.31 1.51
CA ASN A 149 -6.20 1.80 0.70
C ASN A 149 -5.48 0.70 -0.09
N ASN A 150 -5.66 -0.58 0.25
CA ASN A 150 -5.07 -1.68 -0.50
C ASN A 150 -5.94 -2.09 -1.71
N PRO A 151 -5.37 -2.80 -2.69
CA PRO A 151 -6.09 -3.28 -3.86
C PRO A 151 -7.14 -4.35 -3.51
N LEU A 152 -8.08 -4.60 -4.43
CA LEU A 152 -9.13 -5.61 -4.31
C LEU A 152 -8.56 -7.00 -4.03
N SER A 153 -7.45 -7.39 -4.66
CA SER A 153 -6.75 -8.64 -4.38
C SER A 153 -6.38 -8.80 -2.90
N TRP A 154 -5.98 -7.73 -2.21
CA TRP A 154 -5.71 -7.77 -0.76
C TRP A 154 -7.01 -7.99 0.04
N ILE A 155 -8.13 -7.41 -0.42
CA ILE A 155 -9.45 -7.58 0.20
C ILE A 155 -9.97 -9.00 -0.02
N GLU A 156 -9.74 -9.57 -1.21
CA GLU A 156 -10.05 -10.96 -1.54
C GLU A 156 -9.24 -11.91 -0.65
N ASP A 157 -7.94 -11.65 -0.46
CA ASP A 157 -7.07 -12.42 0.44
C ASP A 157 -7.49 -12.31 1.91
N PHE A 158 -7.96 -11.13 2.36
CA PHE A 158 -8.55 -10.95 3.68
C PHE A 158 -9.80 -11.83 3.84
N GLY A 159 -10.69 -11.76 2.83
CA GLY A 159 -11.72 -12.74 2.56
C GLY A 159 -12.64 -13.10 3.74
N ALA A 160 -13.27 -14.26 3.64
CA ALA A 160 -14.24 -14.73 4.63
C ALA A 160 -13.62 -14.91 6.04
N LYS A 161 -12.37 -15.39 6.11
CA LYS A 161 -11.67 -15.59 7.38
C LYS A 161 -11.47 -14.28 8.14
N GLY A 162 -11.10 -13.22 7.44
CA GLY A 162 -10.95 -11.90 8.05
C GLY A 162 -12.29 -11.32 8.52
N ILE A 163 -13.36 -11.51 7.74
CA ILE A 163 -14.71 -11.10 8.14
C ILE A 163 -15.18 -11.88 9.38
N GLU A 164 -14.94 -13.19 9.45
CA GLU A 164 -15.28 -14.02 10.61
C GLU A 164 -14.56 -13.55 11.88
N SER A 165 -13.26 -13.23 11.79
CA SER A 165 -12.50 -12.64 12.91
C SER A 165 -13.07 -11.29 13.36
N LEU A 166 -13.49 -10.43 12.42
CA LEU A 166 -14.14 -9.15 12.73
C LEU A 166 -15.49 -9.34 13.42
N LEU A 167 -16.32 -10.26 12.94
CA LEU A 167 -17.62 -10.58 13.55
C LEU A 167 -17.46 -11.15 14.95
N THR A 168 -16.49 -12.05 15.14
CA THR A 168 -16.16 -12.61 16.46
C THR A 168 -15.71 -11.51 17.42
N THR A 169 -14.84 -10.61 16.95
CA THR A 169 -14.39 -9.44 17.71
C THR A 169 -15.57 -8.54 18.09
N LEU A 170 -16.47 -8.25 17.14
CA LEU A 170 -17.67 -7.45 17.36
C LEU A 170 -18.55 -8.08 18.44
N ASN A 171 -18.81 -9.38 18.35
CA ASN A 171 -19.60 -10.11 19.34
C ASN A 171 -18.98 -10.01 20.75
N VAL A 172 -17.66 -10.12 20.88
CA VAL A 172 -16.97 -9.94 22.18
C VAL A 172 -17.18 -8.54 22.75
N CYS A 173 -17.26 -7.51 21.90
CA CYS A 173 -17.46 -6.13 22.34
C CYS A 173 -18.91 -5.81 22.75
N TYR A 174 -19.91 -6.54 22.23
CA TYR A 174 -21.33 -6.25 22.48
C TYR A 174 -22.03 -7.27 23.40
N ILE A 175 -21.44 -8.43 23.64
CA ILE A 175 -22.00 -9.48 24.51
C ILE A 175 -21.41 -9.41 25.94
N LYS A 176 -20.30 -8.70 26.14
CA LYS A 176 -19.81 -8.32 27.47
C LYS A 176 -20.52 -7.07 27.98
#